data_AF-A0A8T5I783-F1
#
_entry.id   AF-A0A8T5I783-F1
#
_cell.length_a   1.000
_cell.length_b   1.000
_cell.length_c   1.000
_cell.angle_alpha   90.00
_cell.angle_beta   90.00
_cell.angle_gamma   90.00
#
_symmetry.space_group_name_H-M   'P 1'
#
loop_
_entity.id
_entity.type
_entity.pdbx_description
1 polymer ?
#
loop_
_entity_poly.entity_id
_entity_poly.type
_entity_poly.pdbx_seq_one_letter_code
_entity_poly.pdbx_strand_id
1 'polypeptide(L)'
;MARMDSLILVMLGLAQILIGNSIELAFIDILLQGTGGGTIVMAIYFLIFISKYQKEFSESYSKLEKTTLIRNEGGELEFQDANTVVTRAIWYVIPVGLTFLGMVVWLANL
;
A
#
# COMPACT_ATOMS: atom_id res chain seq x y z
N MET A 1 6.31 -3.79 -4.04
CA MET A 1 5.66 -2.50 -4.37
C MET A 1 4.16 -2.67 -4.32
N ALA A 2 3.57 -3.51 -5.17
CA ALA A 2 2.11 -3.74 -5.23
C ALA A 2 1.37 -3.85 -3.88
N ARG A 3 1.89 -4.60 -2.89
CA ARG A 3 1.26 -4.69 -1.55
C ARG A 3 1.20 -3.35 -0.79
N MET A 4 2.27 -2.56 -0.87
CA MET A 4 2.33 -1.24 -0.24
C MET A 4 1.42 -0.27 -0.97
N ASP A 5 1.39 -0.34 -2.30
CA ASP A 5 0.53 0.53 -3.13
C ASP A 5 -0.96 0.24 -2.85
N SER A 6 -1.35 -1.03 -2.66
CA SER A 6 -2.70 -1.39 -2.24
C SER A 6 -3.04 -0.86 -0.83
N LEU A 7 -2.11 -0.90 0.12
CA LEU A 7 -2.32 -0.30 1.45
C LEU A 7 -2.49 1.23 1.37
N ILE A 8 -1.74 1.89 0.49
CA ILE A 8 -1.90 3.33 0.23
C ILE A 8 -3.30 3.63 -0.33
N LEU A 9 -3.83 2.78 -1.20
CA LEU A 9 -5.20 2.91 -1.69
C LEU A 9 -6.26 2.72 -0.58
N VAL A 10 -6.05 1.80 0.36
CA VAL A 10 -6.93 1.68 1.55
C VAL A 10 -6.91 2.99 2.35
N MET A 11 -5.72 3.55 2.61
CA MET A 11 -5.59 4.82 3.32
C MET A 11 -6.29 5.97 2.59
N LEU A 12 -6.14 6.03 1.26
CA LEU A 12 -6.80 7.05 0.44
C LEU A 12 -8.32 6.97 0.57
N GLY A 13 -8.89 5.76 0.46
CA GLY A 13 -10.34 5.58 0.60
C GLY A 13 -10.85 5.90 2.01
N LEU A 14 -10.11 5.54 3.06
CA LEU A 14 -10.43 5.94 4.43
C LEU A 14 -10.37 7.46 4.61
N ALA A 15 -9.36 8.12 4.04
CA ALA A 15 -9.24 9.57 4.09
C ALA A 15 -10.43 10.25 3.38
N GLN A 16 -10.88 9.74 2.23
CA GLN A 16 -12.07 10.26 1.53
C GLN A 16 -13.32 10.18 2.41
N ILE A 17 -13.55 9.05 3.07
CA ILE A 17 -14.70 8.87 3.98
C ILE A 17 -14.61 9.82 5.18
N LEU A 18 -13.44 9.92 5.83
CA LEU A 18 -13.24 10.81 6.96
C LEU A 18 -13.42 12.29 6.59
N ILE A 19 -12.92 12.68 5.42
CA ILE A 19 -13.11 14.04 4.88
C ILE A 19 -14.59 14.28 4.58
N GLY A 20 -15.28 13.33 3.93
CA GLY A 20 -16.72 13.41 3.65
C GLY A 20 -17.54 13.70 4.91
N ASN A 21 -17.31 12.93 5.97
CA ASN A 21 -17.98 13.10 7.27
C ASN A 21 -17.73 14.47 7.93
N SER A 22 -16.68 15.19 7.55
CA SER A 22 -16.33 16.50 8.12
C SER A 22 -16.89 17.69 7.33
N ILE A 23 -17.52 17.44 6.17
CA ILE A 23 -17.98 18.47 5.25
C ILE A 23 -19.51 18.63 5.35
N GLU A 24 -20.01 19.87 5.48
CA GLU A 24 -21.45 20.15 5.58
C GLU A 24 -22.22 20.04 4.24
N LEU A 25 -21.50 19.99 3.12
CA LEU A 25 -22.07 19.85 1.78
C LEU A 25 -22.47 18.39 1.50
N ALA A 26 -23.76 18.09 1.67
CA ALA A 26 -24.33 16.74 1.52
C ALA A 26 -23.98 16.05 0.18
N PHE A 27 -23.92 16.78 -0.93
CA PHE A 27 -23.53 16.19 -2.22
C PHE A 27 -22.07 15.70 -2.24
N ILE A 28 -21.16 16.49 -1.66
CA ILE A 28 -19.74 16.14 -1.60
C ILE A 28 -19.51 15.00 -0.62
N ASP A 29 -20.22 14.99 0.51
CA ASP A 29 -20.19 13.89 1.47
C ASP A 29 -20.59 12.56 0.81
N ILE A 30 -21.76 12.51 0.14
CA ILE A 30 -22.23 11.31 -0.57
C ILE A 30 -21.22 10.86 -1.64
N LEU A 31 -20.66 11.81 -2.41
CA LEU A 31 -19.68 11.50 -3.44
C LEU A 31 -18.39 10.89 -2.86
N LEU A 32 -17.88 11.47 -1.76
CA LEU A 32 -16.65 11.02 -1.11
C LEU A 32 -16.84 9.68 -0.37
N GLN A 33 -17.99 9.45 0.25
CA GLN A 33 -18.31 8.16 0.85
C GLN A 33 -18.41 7.06 -0.22
N GLY A 34 -19.08 7.33 -1.34
CA GLY A 34 -19.22 6.38 -2.43
C GLY A 34 -17.88 6.04 -3.10
N THR A 35 -17.10 7.05 -3.46
CA THR A 35 -15.78 6.86 -4.10
C THR A 35 -14.74 6.31 -3.12
N GLY A 36 -14.78 6.73 -1.86
CA GLY A 36 -13.94 6.21 -0.78
C GLY A 36 -14.19 4.74 -0.49
N GLY A 37 -15.45 4.35 -0.32
CA GLY A 37 -15.84 2.95 -0.16
C GLY A 37 -15.44 2.10 -1.37
N GLY A 38 -15.66 2.58 -2.58
CA GLY A 38 -15.23 1.91 -3.82
C GLY A 38 -13.71 1.70 -3.88
N THR A 39 -12.93 2.72 -3.48
CA THR A 39 -11.46 2.64 -3.43
C THR A 39 -11.00 1.60 -2.40
N ILE A 40 -11.63 1.53 -1.23
CA ILE A 40 -11.31 0.51 -0.20
C ILE A 40 -11.60 -0.90 -0.72
N VAL A 41 -12.76 -1.14 -1.33
CA VAL A 41 -13.12 -2.46 -1.89
C VAL A 41 -12.10 -2.89 -2.94
N MET A 42 -11.72 -1.97 -3.83
CA MET A 42 -10.75 -2.20 -4.88
C MET A 42 -9.35 -2.52 -4.33
N ALA A 43 -8.92 -1.79 -3.30
CA ALA A 43 -7.67 -2.04 -2.60
C ALA A 43 -7.65 -3.40 -1.89
N ILE A 44 -8.76 -3.79 -1.24
CA ILE A 44 -8.92 -5.12 -0.63
C ILE A 44 -8.83 -6.22 -1.69
N TYR A 45 -9.50 -6.04 -2.84
CA TYR A 45 -9.39 -6.98 -3.95
C TYR A 45 -7.94 -7.18 -4.37
N PHE A 46 -7.16 -6.10 -4.52
CA PHE A 46 -5.74 -6.22 -4.84
C PHE A 46 -4.93 -6.90 -3.75
N LEU A 47 -5.19 -6.62 -2.47
CA LEU A 47 -4.49 -7.29 -1.37
C LEU A 47 -4.73 -8.81 -1.40
N ILE A 48 -5.97 -9.23 -1.61
CA ILE A 48 -6.33 -10.65 -1.74
C ILE A 48 -5.67 -11.26 -2.97
N PHE A 49 -5.74 -10.56 -4.11
CA PHE A 49 -5.15 -11.00 -5.37
C PHE A 49 -3.63 -11.19 -5.23
N ILE A 50 -2.92 -10.19 -4.71
CA ILE A 50 -1.47 -10.26 -4.52
C ILE A 50 -1.10 -11.36 -3.51
N SER A 51 -1.90 -11.54 -2.45
CA SER A 51 -1.68 -12.64 -1.50
C SER A 51 -1.83 -14.01 -2.16
N LYS A 52 -2.78 -14.16 -3.09
CA LYS A 52 -3.01 -15.41 -3.82
C LYS A 52 -1.90 -15.72 -4.84
N TYR A 53 -1.40 -14.70 -5.53
CA TYR A 53 -0.38 -14.83 -6.59
C TYR A 53 1.04 -14.47 -6.12
N GLN A 54 1.29 -14.48 -4.81
CA GLN A 54 2.53 -13.96 -4.22
C GLN A 54 3.80 -14.61 -4.79
N LYS A 55 3.77 -15.93 -5.08
CA LYS A 55 4.92 -16.66 -5.63
C LYS A 55 5.35 -16.10 -6.99
N GLU A 56 4.40 -15.96 -7.91
CA GLU A 56 4.61 -15.48 -9.28
C GLU A 56 5.15 -14.04 -9.34
N PHE A 57 4.67 -13.17 -8.44
CA PHE A 57 5.13 -11.79 -8.34
C PHE A 57 6.49 -11.64 -7.63
N SER A 58 6.79 -12.50 -6.66
CA SER A 58 8.07 -12.43 -5.93
C SER A 58 9.27 -12.81 -6.78
N GLU A 59 9.09 -13.75 -7.71
CA GLU A 59 10.16 -14.20 -8.60
C GLU A 59 10.32 -13.31 -9.83
N SER A 60 9.23 -12.81 -10.41
CA SER A 60 9.27 -12.11 -11.71
C SER A 60 9.60 -10.62 -11.63
N TYR A 61 9.13 -9.91 -10.59
CA TYR A 61 9.22 -8.44 -10.54
C TYR A 61 10.29 -7.91 -9.58
N SER A 62 10.66 -8.65 -8.54
CA SER A 62 11.54 -8.14 -7.47
C SER A 62 13.02 -8.08 -7.85
N LYS A 63 13.47 -8.82 -8.88
CA LYS A 63 14.89 -9.03 -9.17
C LYS A 63 15.49 -8.13 -10.24
N LEU A 64 14.69 -7.37 -10.99
CA LEU A 64 15.20 -6.59 -12.14
C LEU A 64 15.16 -5.08 -11.93
N GLU A 65 14.26 -4.57 -11.09
CA GLU A 65 14.03 -3.11 -10.97
C GLU A 65 14.89 -2.45 -9.87
N LYS A 66 15.38 -3.22 -8.90
CA LYS A 66 16.13 -2.71 -7.73
C LYS A 66 17.46 -3.39 -7.50
N THR A 67 18.02 -4.02 -8.51
CA THR A 67 19.29 -4.73 -8.41
C THR A 67 20.43 -3.85 -8.87
N THR A 68 21.40 -3.63 -8.00
CA THR A 68 22.69 -3.06 -8.36
C THR A 68 23.66 -4.18 -8.69
N LEU A 69 24.44 -4.01 -9.75
CA LEU A 69 25.55 -4.89 -10.08
C LEU A 69 26.73 -4.57 -9.17
N ILE A 70 27.09 -5.51 -8.30
CA ILE A 70 28.24 -5.38 -7.41
C ILE A 70 29.26 -6.44 -7.81
N ARG A 71 30.53 -6.05 -7.89
CA ARG A 71 31.62 -6.98 -8.19
C ARG A 71 32.02 -7.72 -6.92
N ASN A 72 32.00 -9.05 -6.97
CA ASN A 72 32.45 -9.88 -5.86
C ASN A 72 33.99 -9.92 -5.77
N GLU A 73 34.52 -10.52 -4.71
CA GLU A 73 35.98 -10.63 -4.47
C GLU A 73 36.73 -11.41 -5.56
N GLY A 74 36.03 -12.27 -6.31
CA GLY A 74 36.53 -13.02 -7.47
C GLY A 74 36.44 -12.29 -8.81
N GLY A 75 35.89 -11.06 -8.83
CA GLY A 75 35.77 -10.25 -10.04
C GLY A 75 34.50 -10.49 -10.87
N GLU A 76 33.62 -11.39 -10.45
CA GLU A 76 32.33 -11.65 -11.10
C GLU A 76 31.28 -10.61 -10.68
N LEU A 77 30.34 -10.31 -11.57
CA LEU A 77 29.27 -9.35 -11.32
C LEU A 77 28.04 -10.07 -10.75
N GLU A 78 27.65 -9.72 -9.52
CA GLU A 78 26.47 -10.24 -8.85
C GLU A 78 25.38 -9.18 -8.75
N PHE A 79 24.13 -9.60 -8.95
CA PHE A 79 22.95 -8.75 -8.74
C PHE A 79 22.59 -8.73 -7.26
N GLN A 80 22.78 -7.59 -6.58
CA GLN A 80 22.37 -7.40 -5.19
C GLN A 80 21.20 -6.43 -5.09
N ASP A 81 20.19 -6.76 -4.27
CA ASP A 81 19.03 -5.88 -4.01
C ASP A 81 19.52 -4.60 -3.29
N ALA A 82 19.32 -3.44 -3.91
CA ALA A 82 19.75 -2.14 -3.40
C ALA A 82 18.89 -1.65 -2.23
N ASN A 83 17.75 -2.29 -1.97
CA ASN A 83 16.84 -1.89 -0.92
C ASN A 83 17.27 -2.50 0.43
N THR A 84 17.65 -1.65 1.38
CA THR A 84 17.96 -2.13 2.75
C THR A 84 16.68 -2.66 3.43
N VAL A 85 16.85 -3.67 4.29
CA VAL A 85 15.75 -4.27 5.07
C VAL A 85 15.01 -3.21 5.89
N VAL A 86 15.74 -2.20 6.39
CA VAL A 86 15.21 -1.10 7.20
C VAL A 86 14.25 -0.22 6.39
N THR A 87 14.66 0.21 5.19
CA THR A 87 13.80 1.04 4.33
C THR A 87 12.51 0.31 3.99
N ARG A 88 12.59 -1.00 3.68
CA ARG A 88 11.42 -1.83 3.39
C ARG A 88 10.47 -1.94 4.59
N ALA A 89 11.00 -2.04 5.80
CA ALA A 89 10.20 -2.12 7.02
C ALA A 89 9.44 -0.81 7.29
N ILE A 90 10.10 0.34 7.20
CA ILE A 90 9.49 1.65 7.44
C ILE A 90 8.32 1.91 6.49
N TRP A 91 8.53 1.64 5.19
CA TRP A 91 7.50 1.81 4.16
C TRP A 91 6.32 0.85 4.27
N TYR A 92 6.42 -0.19 5.10
CA TYR A 92 5.30 -1.08 5.41
C TYR A 92 4.60 -0.68 6.71
N VAL A 93 5.37 -0.39 7.75
CA VAL A 93 4.86 -0.08 9.09
C VAL A 93 4.05 1.21 9.09
N ILE A 94 4.51 2.26 8.40
CA ILE A 94 3.80 3.55 8.37
C ILE A 94 2.40 3.42 7.74
N PRO A 95 2.25 2.87 6.51
CA PRO A 95 0.92 2.67 5.93
C PRO A 95 -0.01 1.81 6.76
N VAL A 96 0.52 0.71 7.34
CA VAL A 96 -0.29 -0.19 8.18
C VAL A 96 -0.76 0.52 9.44
N GLY A 97 0.14 1.24 10.14
CA GLY A 97 -0.19 1.99 11.34
C GLY A 97 -1.22 3.09 11.09
N LEU A 98 -1.04 3.87 10.02
CA LEU A 98 -1.99 4.92 9.63
C LEU A 98 -3.34 4.35 9.21
N THR A 99 -3.37 3.24 8.48
CA THR A 99 -4.61 2.54 8.11
C THR A 99 -5.36 2.11 9.37
N PHE A 100 -4.65 1.50 10.34
CA PHE A 100 -5.24 1.09 11.60
C PHE A 100 -5.83 2.28 12.38
N LEU A 101 -5.05 3.36 12.53
CA LEU A 101 -5.53 4.58 13.20
C LEU A 101 -6.74 5.17 12.48
N GLY A 102 -6.72 5.24 11.15
CA GLY A 102 -7.84 5.74 10.35
C GLY A 102 -9.11 4.92 10.54
N MET A 103 -9.00 3.59 10.61
CA MET A 103 -10.15 2.72 10.91
C MET A 103 -10.69 2.93 12.33
N VAL A 104 -9.81 3.10 13.32
CA VAL A 104 -10.22 3.39 14.71
C VAL A 104 -10.96 4.73 14.78
N VAL A 105 -10.43 5.77 14.14
CA VAL A 105 -11.08 7.08 14.08
C VAL A 105 -12.43 6.99 13.38
N TRP A 106 -12.50 6.29 12.24
CA TRP A 106 -13.76 6.08 11.53
C TRP A 106 -14.80 5.36 12.40
N LEU A 107 -14.41 4.27 13.06
CA LEU A 107 -15.28 3.52 13.97
C LEU A 107 -15.74 4.36 15.18
N ALA A 108 -14.88 5.24 15.70
CA ALA A 108 -15.22 6.12 16.81
C ALA A 108 -16.16 7.29 16.42
N ASN A 109 -16.26 7.60 15.13
CA ASN A 109 -17.13 8.66 14.58
C ASN A 109 -18.35 8.09 13.83
N LEU A 110 -18.64 6.80 14.03
CA LEU A 110 -19.77 6.07 13.46
C LEU A 110 -20.98 6.17 14.41
#